data_AF-A0A659UJ97-F1
#
_entry.id   AF-A0A659UJ97-F1
#
_cell.length_a   1.000
_cell.length_b   1.000
_cell.length_c   1.000
_cell.angle_alpha   90.00
_cell.angle_beta   90.00
_cell.angle_gamma   90.00
#
_symmetry.space_group_name_H-M   'P 1'
#
loop_
_entity.id
_entity.type
_entity.pdbx_description
1 polymer ?
#
loop_
_entity_poly.entity_id
_entity_poly.type
_entity_poly.pdbx_seq_one_letter_code
_entity_poly.pdbx_strand_id
1 'polypeptide(L)'
;MPRKLDLRSGTPVWSVYRSPSVPVERLTRDVKADILIVGMGISGAMMAKALTRDGHSVVCIDRRGPLKGSTAATTALVQFEIDQPLTRLS
;
A
#
# COMPACT_ATOMS: atom_id res chain seq x y z
N MET A 1 -15.53 -25.65 3.03
CA MET A 1 -15.12 -24.34 2.48
C MET A 1 -15.20 -23.29 3.58
N PRO A 2 -14.18 -22.46 3.82
CA PRO A 2 -14.27 -21.41 4.83
C PRO A 2 -15.32 -20.37 4.43
N ARG A 3 -16.16 -19.94 5.39
CA ARG A 3 -17.20 -18.91 5.19
C ARG A 3 -16.54 -17.59 4.84
N LYS A 4 -16.81 -17.05 3.65
CA LYS A 4 -16.31 -15.73 3.24
C LYS A 4 -17.26 -14.65 3.78
N LEU A 5 -16.84 -13.97 4.85
CA LEU A 5 -17.56 -12.82 5.39
C LEU A 5 -17.19 -11.57 4.60
N ASP A 6 -18.19 -10.72 4.33
CA ASP A 6 -17.92 -9.34 3.96
C ASP A 6 -17.60 -8.55 5.23
N LEU A 7 -16.37 -8.07 5.34
CA LEU A 7 -15.87 -7.31 6.47
C LEU A 7 -15.85 -5.80 6.17
N ARG A 8 -16.50 -5.36 5.09
CA ARG A 8 -16.50 -3.97 4.65
C ARG A 8 -17.92 -3.43 4.61
N SER A 9 -18.12 -2.25 5.20
CA SER A 9 -19.38 -1.52 5.11
C SER A 9 -19.10 -0.04 4.87
N GLY A 10 -19.90 0.59 4.01
CA GLY A 10 -19.77 2.02 3.68
C GLY A 10 -18.61 2.34 2.73
N THR A 11 -18.45 3.63 2.44
CA THR A 11 -17.38 4.17 1.60
C THR A 11 -16.61 5.19 2.41
N PRO A 12 -15.28 5.02 2.59
CA PRO A 12 -14.53 5.96 3.41
C PRO A 12 -14.41 7.32 2.72
N VAL A 13 -14.47 8.40 3.52
CA VAL A 13 -14.40 9.79 3.02
C VAL A 13 -13.15 10.00 2.16
N TRP A 14 -12.00 9.44 2.52
CA TRP A 14 -10.77 9.64 1.76
C TRP A 14 -10.76 9.01 0.37
N SER A 15 -11.70 8.11 0.06
CA SER A 15 -11.81 7.54 -1.29
C SER A 15 -12.32 8.54 -2.33
N VAL A 16 -12.91 9.66 -1.91
CA VAL A 16 -13.36 10.73 -2.82
C VAL A 16 -12.21 11.64 -3.25
N TYR A 17 -11.10 11.64 -2.51
CA TYR A 17 -9.94 12.46 -2.85
C TYR A 17 -9.05 11.72 -3.84
N ARG A 18 -8.62 12.45 -4.88
CA ARG A 18 -7.67 11.91 -5.85
C ARG A 18 -6.32 11.67 -5.18
N SER A 19 -5.89 10.42 -5.15
CA SER A 19 -4.54 10.04 -4.71
C SER A 19 -3.59 9.92 -5.91
N PRO A 20 -2.30 10.28 -5.77
CA PRO A 20 -1.30 9.99 -6.78
C PRO A 20 -1.27 8.48 -7.09
N SER A 21 -1.37 8.12 -8.37
CA SER A 21 -1.24 6.72 -8.79
C SER A 21 0.21 6.33 -8.91
N VAL A 22 0.59 5.22 -8.28
CA VAL A 22 1.87 4.57 -8.56
C VAL A 22 1.72 3.78 -9.87
N PRO A 23 2.60 3.95 -10.87
CA PRO A 23 2.60 3.13 -12.07
C PRO A 23 2.69 1.65 -11.69
N VAL A 24 1.82 0.84 -12.29
CA VAL A 24 1.78 -0.60 -12.06
C VAL A 24 1.55 -1.33 -13.38
N GLU A 25 2.19 -2.48 -13.52
CA GLU A 25 2.04 -3.34 -14.67
C GLU A 25 1.74 -4.77 -14.21
N ARG A 26 1.09 -5.56 -15.06
CA ARG A 26 0.94 -6.99 -14.81
C ARG A 26 2.30 -7.66 -15.02
N LEU A 27 2.66 -8.54 -14.10
CA LEU A 27 3.81 -9.41 -14.28
C LEU A 27 3.49 -10.47 -15.35
N THR A 28 4.02 -10.28 -16.56
CA THR A 28 3.79 -11.16 -17.72
C THR A 28 4.95 -12.11 -18.01
N ARG A 29 6.08 -11.90 -17.34
CA ARG A 29 7.32 -12.66 -17.47
C ARG A 29 8.11 -12.56 -16.17
N ASP A 30 9.11 -13.42 -16.04
CA ASP A 30 10.02 -13.38 -14.89
C ASP A 30 10.82 -12.07 -14.86
N VAL A 31 10.99 -11.54 -13.66
CA VAL A 31 11.83 -10.37 -13.36
C VAL A 31 12.82 -10.71 -12.27
N LYS A 32 13.97 -10.04 -12.26
CA LYS A 32 15.01 -10.19 -11.25
C LYS A 32 15.09 -8.94 -10.39
N ALA A 33 15.30 -9.14 -9.10
CA ALA A 33 15.54 -8.10 -8.11
C ALA A 33 16.31 -8.70 -6.94
N ASP A 34 17.02 -7.86 -6.19
CA ASP A 34 17.66 -8.28 -4.94
C ASP A 34 16.60 -8.65 -3.90
N ILE A 35 15.48 -7.91 -3.88
CA ILE A 35 14.43 -8.05 -2.88
C ILE A 35 13.03 -7.99 -3.54
N LEU A 36 12.19 -8.96 -3.16
CA LEU A 36 10.76 -9.00 -3.49
C LEU A 36 9.92 -8.63 -2.26
N ILE A 37 9.11 -7.58 -2.38
CA ILE A 37 8.11 -7.20 -1.37
C ILE A 37 6.73 -7.69 -1.81
N VAL A 38 6.10 -8.52 -0.96
CA VAL A 38 4.74 -9.03 -1.18
C VAL A 38 3.75 -8.22 -0.35
N GLY A 39 2.94 -7.41 -1.02
CA GLY A 39 1.96 -6.51 -0.43
C GLY A 39 2.35 -5.05 -0.55
N MET A 40 1.50 -4.25 -1.22
CA MET A 40 1.73 -2.83 -1.47
C MET A 40 0.84 -1.95 -0.58
N GLY A 41 0.84 -2.26 0.72
CA GLY A 41 0.29 -1.40 1.78
C GLY A 41 1.35 -0.43 2.33
N ILE A 42 1.03 0.26 3.42
CA ILE A 42 1.92 1.26 4.04
C ILE A 42 3.29 0.67 4.44
N SER A 43 3.30 -0.53 5.05
CA SER A 43 4.55 -1.19 5.46
C SER A 43 5.40 -1.54 4.24
N GLY A 44 4.80 -2.10 3.19
CA GLY A 44 5.51 -2.40 1.94
C GLY A 44 6.07 -1.15 1.27
N ALA A 45 5.33 -0.04 1.28
CA ALA A 45 5.82 1.24 0.76
C ALA A 45 7.00 1.80 1.58
N MET A 46 6.94 1.72 2.91
CA MET A 46 8.05 2.14 3.78
C MET A 46 9.30 1.29 3.56
N MET A 47 9.13 -0.03 3.45
CA MET A 47 10.23 -0.97 3.15
C MET A 47 10.84 -0.68 1.77
N ALA A 48 10.01 -0.51 0.74
CA ALA A 48 10.48 -0.18 -0.60
C ALA A 48 11.32 1.11 -0.61
N LYS A 49 10.85 2.16 0.10
CA LYS A 49 11.60 3.42 0.24
C LYS A 49 12.95 3.24 0.94
N ALA A 50 13.00 2.50 2.05
CA ALA A 50 14.24 2.29 2.78
C ALA A 50 15.25 1.48 1.96
N LEU A 51 14.82 0.36 1.38
CA LEU A 51 15.70 -0.57 0.66
C LEU A 51 16.23 0.01 -0.66
N THR A 52 15.40 0.77 -1.39
CA THR A 52 15.86 1.46 -2.60
C THR A 52 16.85 2.58 -2.29
N ARG A 53 16.66 3.30 -1.17
CA ARG A 53 17.63 4.29 -0.69
C ARG A 53 18.98 3.65 -0.34
N ASP A 54 18.96 2.42 0.15
CA ASP A 54 20.15 1.65 0.48
C ASP A 54 20.81 0.99 -0.75
N GLY A 55 20.28 1.24 -1.96
CA GLY A 55 20.88 0.83 -3.23
C GLY A 55 20.40 -0.52 -3.78
N HIS A 56 19.42 -1.16 -3.15
CA HIS A 56 18.87 -2.42 -3.63
C HIS A 56 17.92 -2.24 -4.81
N SER A 57 17.96 -3.18 -5.75
CA SER A 57 16.89 -3.38 -6.73
C SER A 57 15.70 -4.08 -6.05
N VAL A 58 14.54 -3.41 -6.04
CA VAL A 58 13.35 -3.88 -5.31
C VAL A 58 12.18 -4.03 -6.27
N VAL A 59 11.50 -5.17 -6.21
CA VAL A 59 10.21 -5.39 -6.88
C VAL A 59 9.11 -5.50 -5.82
N CYS A 60 8.00 -4.80 -6.04
CA CYS A 60 6.81 -4.90 -5.21
C CYS A 60 5.68 -5.58 -5.98
N ILE A 61 5.01 -6.55 -5.38
CA ILE A 61 3.82 -7.20 -5.95
C ILE A 61 2.63 -7.09 -5.02
N ASP A 62 1.45 -6.86 -5.59
CA ASP A 62 0.19 -6.92 -4.85
C ASP A 62 -0.92 -7.47 -5.73
N ARG A 63 -1.71 -8.41 -5.18
CA ARG A 63 -2.83 -9.03 -5.89
C ARG A 63 -3.96 -8.05 -6.23
N ARG A 64 -4.20 -7.06 -5.37
CA ARG A 64 -5.28 -6.06 -5.48
C ARG A 64 -4.77 -4.77 -6.11
N GLY A 65 -3.47 -4.53 -6.02
CA GLY A 65 -2.81 -3.29 -6.39
C GLY A 65 -2.55 -2.40 -5.17
N PRO A 66 -1.80 -1.30 -5.36
CA PRO A 66 -1.33 -0.47 -4.27
C PRO A 66 -2.46 0.07 -3.40
N LEU A 67 -2.26 0.05 -2.09
CA LEU A 67 -3.13 0.66 -1.07
C LEU A 67 -4.55 0.08 -0.95
N LYS A 68 -4.99 -0.84 -1.82
CA LYS A 68 -6.36 -1.41 -1.80
C LYS A 68 -6.61 -2.47 -0.71
N GLY A 69 -5.68 -2.60 0.23
CA GLY A 69 -5.76 -3.50 1.38
C GLY A 69 -6.27 -2.80 2.65
N SER A 70 -5.79 -3.25 3.81
CA SER A 70 -6.09 -2.62 5.10
C SER A 70 -5.60 -1.18 5.19
N THR A 71 -4.57 -0.79 4.43
CA THR A 71 -4.06 0.59 4.41
C THR A 71 -5.14 1.61 4.02
N ALA A 72 -5.98 1.31 3.03
CA ALA A 72 -7.11 2.17 2.68
C ALA A 72 -8.27 2.13 3.70
N ALA A 73 -8.23 1.27 4.72
CA ALA A 73 -9.27 1.17 5.73
C ALA A 73 -8.82 1.75 7.09
N THR A 74 -7.68 1.32 7.61
CA THR A 74 -7.23 1.65 8.97
C THR A 74 -6.19 2.76 8.99
N THR A 75 -5.15 2.68 8.14
CA THR A 75 -4.09 3.70 8.12
C THR A 75 -4.59 5.03 7.57
N ALA A 76 -5.43 4.98 6.53
CA ALA A 76 -6.05 6.19 5.99
C ALA A 76 -7.00 6.85 7.01
N LEU A 77 -7.72 6.07 7.82
CA LEU A 77 -8.52 6.59 8.93
C LEU A 77 -7.65 7.33 9.93
N VAL A 78 -6.55 6.72 10.40
CA VAL A 78 -5.62 7.38 11.32
C VAL A 78 -5.06 8.66 10.72
N GLN A 79 -4.70 8.70 9.43
CA GLN A 79 -4.25 9.95 8.81
C GLN A 79 -5.31 11.03 8.70
N PHE A 80 -6.58 10.65 8.63
CA PHE A 80 -7.69 11.58 8.52
C PHE A 80 -8.18 12.07 9.89
N GLU A 81 -8.10 11.24 10.93
CA GLU A 81 -8.55 11.56 12.29
C GLU A 81 -7.51 12.34 13.12
N ILE A 82 -6.24 12.36 12.72
CA ILE A 82 -5.19 13.06 13.47
C ILE A 82 -5.14 14.56 13.15
N ASP A 83 -5.04 15.38 14.20
CA ASP A 83 -4.84 16.83 14.08
C ASP A 83 -3.51 17.20 13.39
N GLN A 84 -2.53 16.29 13.42
CA GLN A 84 -1.20 16.48 12.84
C GLN A 84 -0.86 15.36 11.84
N PRO A 85 -0.60 15.68 10.56
CA PRO A 85 -0.28 14.67 9.54
C PRO A 85 0.91 13.79 9.94
N LEU A 86 0.86 12.49 9.59
CA LEU A 86 1.95 11.53 9.86
C LEU A 86 3.33 12.01 9.36
N THR A 87 3.35 12.73 8.24
CA THR A 87 4.58 13.31 7.67
C THR A 87 5.20 14.42 8.52
N ARG A 88 4.50 14.92 9.54
CA ARG A 88 4.95 15.95 10.47
C ARG A 88 5.17 15.41 11.90
N LEU A 89 4.96 14.12 12.15
CA LEU A 89 5.23 13.54 13.47
C LEU A 89 6.75 13.36 13.64
N SER A 90 7.28 13.88 14.76
CA SER A 90 8.69 13.85 15.16
C SER A 90 8.98 12.73 16.14
#